data_AF-A0A8J7DPG7-F1
#
_entry.id   AF-A0A8J7DPG7-F1
#
_cell.length_a   1.000
_cell.length_b   1.000
_cell.length_c   1.000
_cell.angle_alpha   90.00
_cell.angle_beta   90.00
_cell.angle_gamma   90.00
#
_symmetry.space_group_name_H-M   'P 1'
#
loop_
_entity.id
_entity.type
_entity.pdbx_description
1 polymer ?
#
loop_
_entity_poly.entity_id
_entity_poly.type
_entity_poly.pdbx_seq_one_letter_code
_entity_poly.pdbx_strand_id
1 'polypeptide(L)' 'MTIPAIEPPIEKITEFCHKWQVTEFALFGSVPRDDFRLDSDVDAIWRYHRHEPLGL' A
#
# COMPACT_ATOMS: atom_id res chain seq x y z
N MET A 1 -17.03 -10.38 12.61
CA MET A 1 -17.10 -8.95 13.00
C MET A 1 -16.41 -8.19 11.89
N THR A 2 -17.08 -7.20 11.31
CA THR A 2 -16.45 -6.32 10.32
C THR A 2 -15.81 -5.14 11.04
N ILE A 3 -14.69 -4.68 10.51
CA ILE A 3 -13.95 -3.51 10.95
C ILE A 3 -14.29 -2.42 9.92
N PRO A 4 -14.67 -1.20 10.36
CA PRO A 4 -14.82 -0.08 9.44
C PRO A 4 -13.50 0.19 8.68
N ALA A 5 -13.55 0.98 7.62
CA ALA A 5 -12.35 1.39 6.90
C ALA A 5 -11.25 1.83 7.88
N ILE A 6 -10.12 1.13 7.85
CA ILE A 6 -9.04 1.36 8.80
C ILE A 6 -8.27 2.63 8.43
N GLU A 7 -7.86 3.40 9.43
CA GLU A 7 -6.87 4.45 9.24
C GLU A 7 -5.49 3.79 9.20
N PRO A 8 -4.82 3.73 8.03
CA PRO A 8 -3.55 3.04 7.92
C PRO A 8 -2.44 3.86 8.60
N PRO A 9 -1.36 3.21 9.10
CA PRO A 9 -0.25 3.91 9.74
C PRO A 9 0.59 4.68 8.70
N ILE A 10 0.15 5.89 8.36
CA ILE A 10 0.69 6.70 7.25
C ILE A 10 2.20 6.93 7.40
N GLU A 11 2.72 7.17 8.59
CA GLU A 11 4.16 7.40 8.81
C GLU A 11 4.97 6.17 8.41
N LYS A 12 4.55 4.97 8.84
CA LYS A 12 5.25 3.72 8.51
C LYS A 12 5.17 3.39 7.02
N ILE A 13 4.03 3.66 6.39
CA ILE A 13 3.88 3.49 4.93
C ILE A 13 4.79 4.48 4.20
N THR A 14 4.88 5.72 4.66
CA THR A 14 5.76 6.74 4.08
C THR A 14 7.23 6.36 4.21
N GLU A 15 7.67 5.88 5.37
CA GLU A 15 9.03 5.36 5.58
C GLU A 15 9.34 4.17 4.66
N PHE A 16 8.40 3.25 4.51
CA PHE A 16 8.50 2.14 3.55
C PHE A 16 8.66 2.68 2.13
N CYS A 17 7.83 3.65 1.72
CA CYS A 17 7.88 4.20 0.38
C CYS A 17 9.22 4.89 0.08
N HIS A 18 9.74 5.67 1.03
CA HIS A 18 11.06 6.30 0.91
C HIS A 18 12.19 5.27 0.79
N LYS A 19 12.18 4.24 1.62
CA LYS A 19 13.20 3.18 1.61
C LYS A 19 13.31 2.47 0.27
N TRP A 20 12.17 2.23 -0.37
CA TRP A 20 12.09 1.43 -1.60
C TRP A 20 11.83 2.25 -2.87
N GLN A 21 11.92 3.59 -2.78
CA GLN A 21 11.68 4.51 -3.90
C GLN A 21 10.31 4.29 -4.56
N VAL A 22 9.31 3.98 -3.74
CA VAL A 22 7.90 3.92 -4.15
C VAL A 22 7.40 5.34 -4.31
N THR A 23 6.79 5.64 -5.45
CA THR A 23 6.24 6.95 -5.79
C THR A 23 4.73 7.03 -5.58
N GLU A 24 4.06 5.88 -5.54
CA GLU A 24 2.62 5.79 -5.28
C GLU A 24 2.35 4.48 -4.56
N PHE A 25 1.54 4.51 -3.50
CA PHE A 25 1.12 3.34 -2.74
C PHE A 25 -0.39 3.42 -2.54
N ALA A 26 -1.10 2.37 -2.88
CA ALA A 26 -2.55 2.31 -2.74
C ALA A 26 -2.99 0.98 -2.12
N LEU A 27 -3.87 1.07 -1.14
CA LEU A 27 -4.62 -0.07 -0.60
C LEU A 27 -5.90 -0.23 -1.40
N PHE A 28 -6.24 -1.46 -1.75
CA PHE A 28 -7.47 -1.77 -2.46
C PHE A 28 -8.14 -3.01 -1.86
N GLY A 29 -9.16 -3.54 -2.53
CA GLY A 29 -9.87 -4.70 -2.03
C GLY A 29 -10.76 -4.36 -0.84
N SER A 30 -10.69 -5.18 0.21
CA SER A 30 -11.57 -5.10 1.38
C SER A 30 -11.15 -4.04 2.41
N VAL A 31 -9.88 -3.65 2.45
CA VAL A 31 -9.32 -2.68 3.41
C VAL A 31 -10.03 -1.31 3.44
N PRO A 32 -10.27 -0.63 2.30
CA PRO A 32 -10.95 0.66 2.29
C PRO A 32 -12.49 0.56 2.43
N ARG A 33 -13.04 -0.65 2.63
CA ARG A 33 -14.48 -0.91 2.73
C ARG A 33 -14.87 -1.18 4.19
N ASP A 34 -16.15 -1.03 4.50
CA ASP A 34 -16.68 -1.24 5.85
C ASP A 34 -16.93 -2.72 6.21
N ASP A 35 -16.53 -3.64 5.34
CA ASP A 35 -16.64 -5.09 5.51
C ASP A 35 -15.28 -5.78 5.69
N PHE A 36 -14.22 -5.05 6.03
CA PHE A 36 -12.91 -5.62 6.35
C PHE A 36 -13.00 -6.56 7.54
N ARG A 37 -12.34 -7.73 7.50
CA ARG A 37 -12.40 -8.72 8.57
C ARG A 37 -10.99 -9.08 9.05
N LEU A 38 -10.91 -9.64 10.24
CA LEU A 38 -9.63 -10.08 10.81
C LEU A 38 -8.98 -11.22 10.01
N ASP A 39 -9.78 -11.97 9.25
CA ASP A 39 -9.36 -13.04 8.34
C ASP A 39 -9.23 -12.57 6.88
N SER A 40 -9.37 -11.26 6.60
CA SER A 40 -9.20 -10.70 5.27
C SER A 40 -7.72 -10.50 4.93
N ASP A 41 -7.39 -10.74 3.67
CA ASP A 41 -6.10 -10.33 3.10
C ASP A 41 -5.99 -8.79 3.00
N VAL A 42 -4.76 -8.30 2.90
CA VAL A 42 -4.45 -6.88 2.65
C VAL A 42 -3.92 -6.75 1.22
N ASP A 43 -4.73 -6.18 0.34
CA ASP A 43 -4.36 -5.94 -1.04
C ASP A 43 -3.70 -4.57 -1.20
N ALA A 44 -2.48 -4.54 -1.75
CA ALA A 44 -1.70 -3.33 -1.98
C ALA A 44 -1.06 -3.32 -3.37
N ILE A 45 -1.08 -2.16 -4.02
CA ILE A 45 -0.35 -1.90 -5.27
C ILE A 45 0.56 -0.70 -5.07
N TRP A 46 1.72 -0.73 -5.71
CA TRP A 46 2.66 0.37 -5.65
C TRP A 46 3.31 0.65 -7.00
N ARG A 47 3.68 1.91 -7.19
CA ARG A 47 4.49 2.38 -8.32
C ARG A 47 5.88 2.70 -7.81
N TYR A 48 6.89 2.34 -8.57
CA TYR A 48 8.28 2.72 -8.32
C TYR A 48 8.94 3.10 -9.63
N HIS A 49 10.03 3.87 -9.56
CA HIS A 49 10.84 4.11 -10.75
C HIS A 49 11.66 2.85 -11.08
N ARG A 50 11.43 2.26 -12.25
CA ARG A 50 12.39 1.30 -12.80
C ARG A 50 13.62 2.11 -13.20
N HIS A 51 14.75 1.87 -12.54
CA HIS A 51 16.04 2.32 -13.04
C HIS A 51 16.36 1.46 -14.28
N GLU A 52 15.89 1.87 -15.46
CA GLU A 52 16.49 1.38 -16.69
C GLU A 52 17.89 1.99 -16.78
N PRO A 53 18.95 1.20 -16.96
CA PRO A 53 20.22 1.79 -17.38
C PRO A 53 19.92 2.54 -18.67
N LEU A 54 20.29 3.82 -18.74
CA LEU A 54 20.43 4.51 -20.03
C LEU A 54 21.24 3.57 -20.91
N GLY A 55 20.61 2.99 -21.93
CA GLY A 55 21.15 1.86 -22.70
C GLY A 55 22.51 2.16 -23.33
N LEU A 56 23.57 1.96 -22.55
CA LEU A 56 24.97 1.92 -22.93
C LEU A 56 25.43 0.46 -22.94
#